data_AF-A0A6G0YU60-F1
#
_entry.id   AF-A0A6G0YU60-F1
#
_cell.length_a   1.000
_cell.length_b   1.000
_cell.length_c   1.000
_cell.angle_alpha   90.00
_cell.angle_beta   90.00
_cell.angle_gamma   90.00
#
_symmetry.space_group_name_H-M   'P 1'
#
loop_
_entity.id
_entity.type
_entity.pdbx_description
1 polymer ?
#
loop_
_entity_poly.entity_id
_entity_poly.type
_entity_poly.pdbx_seq_one_letter_code
_entity_poly.pdbx_strand_id
1 'polypeptide(L)'
;MLPALAFTPKDDIISLYNVLIESNYYTENEEILEQFLDYFENTWIDKLDRRKRRKQPKFEIEMWNCFLRIEQDIATTNNSVEGWHNCFTSIISGKHPSIWRFIKALKKEESINRLKIEQYISGIEPQKKNIKIGLRELKIFALITMIYLF
;
A
#
# COMPACT_ATOMS: atom_id res chain seq x y z
N MET A 1 -7.85 1.52 -19.97
CA MET A 1 -7.08 2.74 -19.60
C MET A 1 -7.51 3.31 -18.25
N LEU A 2 -8.78 3.22 -17.83
CA LEU A 2 -9.25 3.70 -16.51
C LEU A 2 -8.43 3.29 -15.27
N PRO A 3 -7.92 2.04 -15.14
CA PRO A 3 -7.08 1.68 -13.98
C PRO A 3 -5.80 2.51 -13.86
N ALA A 4 -5.34 3.14 -14.95
CA ALA A 4 -4.15 3.99 -14.93
C ALA A 4 -4.34 5.24 -14.08
N LEU A 5 -5.58 5.69 -13.84
CA LEU A 5 -5.89 6.82 -12.96
C LEU A 5 -5.44 6.57 -11.51
N ALA A 6 -5.26 5.32 -11.10
CA ALA A 6 -4.70 5.01 -9.78
C ALA A 6 -3.24 5.44 -9.63
N PHE A 7 -2.55 5.70 -10.75
CA PHE A 7 -1.13 6.02 -10.77
C PHE A 7 -0.85 7.46 -11.23
N THR A 8 -1.85 8.34 -11.15
CA THR A 8 -1.71 9.76 -11.49
C THR A 8 -1.80 10.62 -10.23
N PRO A 9 -1.23 11.84 -10.24
CA PRO A 9 -1.41 12.78 -9.14
C PRO A 9 -2.89 12.96 -8.82
N LYS A 10 -3.24 12.99 -7.54
CA LYS A 10 -4.64 13.02 -7.08
C LYS A 10 -5.42 14.21 -7.64
N ASP A 11 -4.75 15.35 -7.78
CA ASP A 11 -5.35 16.61 -8.20
C ASP A 11 -5.70 16.57 -9.70
N ASP A 12 -5.03 15.71 -10.49
CA ASP A 12 -5.21 15.59 -11.94
C ASP A 12 -6.22 14.52 -12.34
N ILE A 13 -6.61 13.62 -11.43
CA ILE A 13 -7.46 12.44 -11.73
C ILE A 13 -8.75 12.82 -12.45
N ILE A 14 -9.43 13.86 -11.98
CA ILE A 14 -10.72 14.27 -12.55
C ILE A 14 -10.51 14.87 -13.95
N SER A 15 -9.45 15.65 -14.14
CA SER A 15 -9.11 16.20 -15.45
C SER A 15 -8.77 15.08 -16.45
N LEU A 16 -7.94 14.13 -16.02
CA LEU A 16 -7.52 12.99 -16.86
C LEU A 16 -8.68 12.05 -17.17
N TYR A 17 -9.60 11.86 -16.22
CA TYR A 17 -10.82 11.09 -16.46
C TYR A 17 -11.66 11.72 -17.57
N ASN A 18 -11.90 13.04 -17.52
CA ASN A 18 -12.67 13.75 -18.55
C ASN A 18 -12.01 13.64 -19.94
N VAL A 19 -10.70 13.83 -20.03
CA VAL A 19 -9.95 13.66 -21.28
C VAL A 19 -10.06 12.22 -21.81
N LEU A 20 -10.08 11.24 -20.91
CA LEU A 20 -10.12 9.83 -21.26
C LEU A 20 -11.49 9.40 -21.79
N ILE A 21 -12.59 9.86 -21.18
CA ILE A 21 -13.95 9.58 -21.68
C ILE A 21 -14.24 10.29 -23.02
N GLU A 22 -13.56 11.39 -23.32
CA GLU A 22 -13.65 12.09 -24.61
C GLU A 22 -12.87 11.40 -25.73
N SER A 23 -12.04 10.39 -25.43
CA SER A 23 -11.27 9.67 -26.44
C SER A 23 -12.14 8.77 -27.32
N ASN A 24 -11.72 8.56 -28.58
CA ASN A 24 -12.45 7.80 -29.60
C ASN A 24 -12.97 6.44 -29.08
N TYR A 25 -12.18 5.74 -28.25
CA TYR A 25 -12.60 4.44 -27.72
C TYR A 25 -13.89 4.52 -26.89
N TYR A 26 -14.02 5.56 -26.05
CA TYR A 26 -15.19 5.70 -25.16
C TYR A 26 -16.37 6.33 -25.88
N THR A 27 -16.12 7.25 -26.82
CA THR A 27 -17.18 7.88 -27.61
C THR A 27 -17.78 6.94 -28.66
N GLU A 28 -16.97 6.12 -29.33
CA GLU A 28 -17.47 5.13 -30.31
C GLU A 28 -18.23 3.97 -29.66
N ASN A 29 -17.98 3.69 -28.37
CA ASN A 29 -18.59 2.58 -27.63
C ASN A 29 -19.53 3.07 -26.51
N GLU A 30 -20.04 4.30 -26.60
CA GLU A 30 -20.82 4.96 -25.55
C GLU A 30 -22.03 4.12 -25.12
N GLU A 31 -22.84 3.60 -26.05
CA GLU A 31 -24.04 2.81 -25.72
C GLU A 31 -23.73 1.57 -24.86
N ILE A 32 -22.58 0.94 -25.08
CA ILE A 32 -22.18 -0.27 -24.34
C ILE A 32 -21.55 0.10 -23.00
N LEU A 33 -20.80 1.21 -22.97
CA LEU A 33 -20.02 1.63 -21.81
C LEU A 33 -20.80 2.54 -20.85
N GLU A 34 -21.93 3.12 -21.24
CA GLU A 34 -22.70 4.08 -20.44
C GLU A 34 -22.97 3.57 -19.02
N GLN A 35 -23.51 2.35 -18.89
CA GLN A 35 -23.82 1.76 -17.57
C GLN A 35 -22.56 1.53 -16.73
N PHE A 36 -21.45 1.15 -17.37
CA PHE A 36 -20.18 0.92 -16.70
C PHE A 36 -19.54 2.24 -16.25
N LEU A 37 -19.58 3.28 -17.09
CA LEU A 37 -19.07 4.60 -16.78
C LEU A 37 -19.88 5.26 -15.68
N ASP A 38 -21.22 5.17 -15.72
CA ASP A 38 -22.07 5.68 -14.63
C ASP A 38 -21.76 4.99 -13.31
N TYR A 39 -21.58 3.66 -13.31
CA TYR A 39 -21.11 2.94 -12.13
C TYR A 39 -19.73 3.42 -11.65
N PHE A 40 -18.78 3.59 -12.58
CA PHE A 40 -17.41 3.97 -12.26
C PHE A 40 -17.34 5.39 -11.67
N GLU A 41 -18.04 6.36 -12.26
CA GLU A 41 -18.13 7.73 -11.75
C GLU A 41 -18.71 7.77 -10.33
N ASN A 42 -19.83 7.08 -10.11
CA ASN A 42 -20.51 7.05 -8.82
C ASN A 42 -19.67 6.36 -7.73
N THR A 43 -18.80 5.42 -8.12
CA THR A 43 -18.03 4.60 -7.19
C THR A 43 -16.68 5.23 -6.85
N TRP A 44 -15.97 5.80 -7.83
CA TRP A 44 -14.54 6.11 -7.71
C TRP A 44 -14.14 7.57 -7.98
N ILE A 45 -14.90 8.34 -8.77
CA ILE A 45 -14.47 9.68 -9.21
C ILE A 45 -15.23 10.78 -8.47
N ASP A 46 -16.44 11.11 -8.93
CA ASP A 46 -17.38 12.07 -8.37
C ASP A 46 -18.36 12.43 -9.48
N LYS A 47 -19.67 12.37 -9.21
CA LYS A 47 -20.68 12.81 -10.17
C LYS A 47 -21.06 14.26 -9.91
N LEU A 48 -21.15 15.07 -10.97
CA LEU A 48 -21.81 16.38 -10.90
C LEU A 48 -23.33 16.14 -10.76
N ASP A 49 -23.90 16.52 -9.63
CA ASP A 49 -25.35 16.57 -9.42
C ASP A 49 -26.00 17.54 -10.43
N ARG A 50 -27.31 17.40 -10.67
CA ARG A 50 -28.12 18.29 -11.54
C ARG A 50 -28.00 19.77 -11.17
N ARG A 51 -27.58 20.06 -9.93
CA ARG A 51 -27.32 21.42 -9.41
C ARG A 51 -25.84 21.82 -9.48
N LYS A 52 -25.01 21.12 -10.27
CA LYS A 52 -23.54 21.29 -10.38
C LYS A 52 -22.78 21.11 -9.06
N ARG A 53 -23.35 20.37 -8.10
CA ARG A 53 -22.67 20.02 -6.84
C ARG A 53 -21.99 18.67 -7.01
N ARG A 54 -20.69 18.55 -6.70
CA ARG A 54 -20.02 17.24 -6.73
C ARG A 54 -20.56 16.39 -5.59
N LYS A 55 -21.13 15.24 -5.93
CA LYS A 55 -21.52 14.22 -4.98
C LYS A 55 -20.31 13.33 -4.74
N GLN A 56 -19.85 13.29 -3.49
CA GLN A 56 -18.71 12.48 -3.05
C GLN A 56 -18.81 11.03 -3.55
N PRO A 57 -17.68 10.41 -3.94
CA PRO A 57 -17.68 9.08 -4.50
C PRO A 57 -17.90 8.09 -3.36
N LYS A 58 -18.31 6.86 -3.70
CA LYS A 58 -18.48 5.81 -2.68
C LYS A 58 -17.15 5.49 -1.97
N PHE A 59 -16.03 5.58 -2.69
CA PHE A 59 -14.69 5.42 -2.15
C PHE A 59 -13.85 6.64 -2.47
N GLU A 60 -13.27 7.24 -1.44
CA GLU A 60 -12.39 8.40 -1.55
C GLU A 60 -11.16 8.09 -2.42
N ILE A 61 -10.70 9.09 -3.19
CA ILE A 61 -9.57 8.98 -4.10
C ILE A 61 -8.30 8.53 -3.37
N GLU A 62 -8.04 9.11 -2.20
CA GLU A 62 -6.92 8.78 -1.33
C GLU A 62 -6.87 7.29 -0.93
N MET A 63 -8.03 6.60 -0.89
CA MET A 63 -8.10 5.19 -0.51
C MET A 63 -7.50 4.27 -1.58
N TRP A 64 -7.69 4.59 -2.86
CA TRP A 64 -7.32 3.73 -3.98
C TRP A 64 -6.15 4.25 -4.82
N ASN A 65 -5.79 5.53 -4.67
CA ASN A 65 -4.64 6.10 -5.36
C ASN A 65 -3.32 5.48 -4.88
N CYS A 66 -2.46 5.15 -5.84
CA CYS A 66 -1.17 4.51 -5.65
C CYS A 66 0.00 5.42 -6.07
N PHE A 67 -0.25 6.65 -6.52
CA PHE A 67 0.80 7.53 -7.07
C PHE A 67 1.92 7.80 -6.06
N LEU A 68 1.56 8.22 -4.84
CA LEU A 68 2.54 8.50 -3.79
C LEU A 68 3.36 7.25 -3.39
N ARG A 69 2.77 6.05 -3.48
CA ARG A 69 3.50 4.80 -3.20
C ARG A 69 4.60 4.55 -4.22
N ILE A 70 4.34 4.86 -5.49
CA ILE A 70 5.34 4.74 -6.56
C ILE A 70 6.43 5.79 -6.36
N GLU A 71 6.04 7.05 -6.15
CA GLU A 71 6.96 8.16 -5.96
C GLU A 71 7.92 7.93 -4.78
N GLN A 72 7.40 7.41 -3.66
CA GLN A 72 8.19 7.16 -2.45
C GLN A 72 8.90 5.78 -2.46
N ASP A 73 8.77 5.01 -3.55
CA ASP A 73 9.26 3.63 -3.68
C ASP A 73 8.91 2.80 -2.42
N ILE A 74 7.64 2.92 -2.00
CA ILE A 74 7.08 2.14 -0.91
C ILE A 74 6.80 0.73 -1.44
N ALA A 75 7.16 -0.29 -0.65
CA ALA A 75 6.89 -1.67 -1.01
C ALA A 75 5.38 -1.88 -1.26
N THR A 76 5.02 -2.23 -2.50
CA THR A 76 3.64 -2.51 -2.93
C THR A 76 3.16 -3.89 -2.50
N THR A 77 4.11 -4.81 -2.29
CA THR A 77 3.86 -6.19 -1.89
C THR A 77 4.07 -6.36 -0.39
N ASN A 78 3.17 -7.11 0.25
CA ASN A 78 3.29 -7.56 1.64
C ASN A 78 4.43 -8.58 1.87
N ASN A 79 5.30 -8.86 0.89
CA ASN A 79 6.41 -9.82 0.96
C ASN A 79 7.24 -9.73 2.24
N SER A 80 7.52 -8.53 2.76
CA SER A 80 8.25 -8.37 4.02
C SER A 80 7.43 -8.83 5.22
N VAL A 81 6.14 -8.52 5.24
CA VAL A 81 5.20 -8.97 6.26
C VAL A 81 5.01 -10.49 6.19
N GLU A 82 4.85 -11.05 4.99
CA GLU A 82 4.79 -12.50 4.78
C GLU A 82 6.09 -13.19 5.19
N GLY A 83 7.24 -12.60 4.85
CA GLY A 83 8.55 -13.07 5.26
C GLY A 83 8.71 -13.10 6.78
N TRP A 84 8.30 -12.02 7.46
CA TRP A 84 8.27 -11.96 8.91
C TRP A 84 7.31 -13.00 9.50
N HIS A 85 6.08 -13.11 8.98
CA HIS A 85 5.10 -14.10 9.43
C HIS A 85 5.62 -15.54 9.27
N ASN A 86 6.29 -15.85 8.16
CA ASN A 86 6.89 -17.16 7.91
C ASN A 86 8.01 -17.47 8.91
N CYS A 87 8.89 -16.50 9.17
CA CYS A 87 9.95 -16.64 10.17
C CYS A 87 9.37 -16.81 11.58
N PHE A 88 8.39 -15.99 11.95
CA PHE A 88 7.74 -16.02 13.25
C PHE A 88 6.98 -17.34 13.49
N THR A 89 6.29 -17.85 12.46
CA THR A 89 5.63 -19.17 12.51
C THR A 89 6.64 -20.30 12.74
N SER A 90 7.82 -20.23 12.10
CA SER A 90 8.92 -21.17 12.34
C SER A 90 9.39 -21.15 13.81
N ILE A 91 9.55 -19.97 14.41
CA ILE A 91 9.94 -19.80 15.82
C ILE A 91 8.93 -20.44 16.77
N ILE A 92 7.64 -20.29 16.46
CA ILE A 92 6.56 -20.83 17.28
C ILE A 92 6.47 -22.36 17.17
N SER A 93 6.86 -22.96 16.03
CA SER A 93 6.92 -24.42 15.81
C SER A 93 5.65 -25.16 16.25
N GLY A 94 4.50 -24.79 15.68
CA GLY A 94 3.21 -25.45 15.87
C GLY A 94 2.04 -24.65 15.29
N LYS A 95 1.02 -25.34 14.74
CA LYS A 95 -0.19 -24.70 14.16
C LYS A 95 -1.04 -23.97 15.20
N HIS A 96 -1.02 -24.42 16.45
CA HIS A 96 -1.82 -23.87 17.55
C HIS A 96 -0.97 -23.76 18.84
N PRO A 97 -0.10 -22.74 18.94
CA PRO A 97 0.65 -22.51 20.17
C PRO A 97 -0.29 -22.12 21.31
N SER A 98 0.07 -22.52 22.54
CA SER A 98 -0.58 -21.94 23.72
C SER A 98 -0.25 -20.45 23.82
N ILE A 99 -1.14 -19.68 24.45
CA ILE A 99 -0.95 -18.23 24.66
C ILE A 99 0.40 -17.93 25.32
N TRP A 100 0.84 -18.78 26.26
CA TRP A 100 2.13 -18.64 26.94
C TRP A 100 3.32 -18.84 26.00
N ARG A 101 3.24 -19.81 25.08
CA ARG A 101 4.28 -20.04 24.07
C ARG A 101 4.33 -18.90 23.07
N PHE A 102 3.18 -18.37 22.68
CA PHE A 102 3.07 -17.20 21.82
C PHE A 102 3.70 -15.96 22.48
N ILE A 103 3.36 -15.65 23.74
CA ILE A 103 3.95 -14.52 24.49
C ILE A 103 5.48 -14.67 24.60
N LYS A 104 5.98 -15.87 24.90
CA LYS A 104 7.43 -16.13 24.95
C LYS A 104 8.10 -15.90 23.60
N ALA A 105 7.46 -16.32 22.51
CA ALA A 105 7.97 -16.09 21.15
C ALA A 105 8.01 -14.60 20.79
N LEU A 106 6.97 -13.83 21.16
CA LEU A 106 6.95 -12.38 20.97
C LEU A 106 8.08 -11.67 21.72
N LYS A 107 8.28 -11.99 23.01
CA LYS A 107 9.39 -11.43 23.80
C LYS A 107 10.75 -11.76 23.21
N LYS A 108 10.91 -12.97 22.65
CA LYS A 108 12.13 -13.38 21.97
C LYS A 108 12.36 -12.57 20.69
N GLU A 109 11.32 -12.34 19.89
CA GLU A 109 11.42 -11.50 18.69
C GLU A 109 11.81 -10.06 19.06
N GLU A 110 11.13 -9.46 20.03
CA GLU A 110 11.43 -8.09 20.47
C GLU A 110 12.91 -7.95 20.89
N SER A 111 13.43 -8.92 21.66
CA SER A 111 14.84 -8.96 22.05
C SER A 111 15.79 -9.07 20.86
N ILE A 112 15.46 -9.90 19.86
CA ILE A 112 16.28 -10.05 18.64
C ILE A 112 16.28 -8.75 17.83
N ASN A 113 15.13 -8.10 17.66
CA ASN A 113 15.04 -6.83 16.94
C ASN A 113 15.75 -5.70 17.68
N ARG A 114 15.65 -5.62 19.00
CA ARG A 114 16.39 -4.61 19.78
C ARG A 114 17.90 -4.75 19.59
N LEU A 115 18.42 -5.99 19.64
CA LEU A 115 19.83 -6.25 19.37
C LEU A 115 20.25 -5.83 17.95
N LYS A 116 19.42 -6.09 16.93
CA LYS A 116 19.70 -5.62 15.55
C LYS A 116 19.74 -4.10 15.46
N ILE A 117 18.83 -3.41 16.15
CA ILE A 117 18.79 -1.94 16.20
C ILE A 117 20.07 -1.39 16.84
N GLU A 118 20.46 -1.92 17.99
CA GLU A 118 21.66 -1.50 18.70
C GLU A 118 22.93 -1.75 17.87
N GLN A 119 23.01 -2.89 17.17
CA GLN A 119 24.09 -3.17 16.21
C GLN A 119 24.12 -2.15 15.08
N TYR A 120 22.96 -1.84 14.49
CA TYR A 120 22.84 -0.86 13.42
C TYR A 120 23.24 0.56 13.88
N ILE A 121 22.77 1.00 15.05
CA ILE A 121 23.14 2.29 15.66
C ILE A 121 24.65 2.35 15.92
N SER A 122 25.25 1.22 16.32
CA SER A 122 26.70 1.10 16.55
C SER A 122 27.53 1.03 15.25
N GLY A 123 26.90 1.16 14.08
CA GLY A 123 27.57 1.10 12.78
C GLY A 123 28.00 -0.30 12.35
N ILE A 124 27.56 -1.34 13.06
CA ILE A 124 27.80 -2.74 12.69
C ILE A 124 26.78 -3.09 11.60
N GLU A 125 27.23 -3.15 10.34
CA GLU A 125 26.34 -3.50 9.24
C GLU A 125 25.79 -4.94 9.41
N PRO A 126 24.48 -5.15 9.21
CA PRO A 126 23.92 -6.48 9.21
C PRO A 126 24.56 -7.32 8.10
N GLN A 127 24.88 -8.59 8.39
CA GLN A 127 25.48 -9.49 7.41
C GLN A 127 24.64 -9.49 6.13
N LYS A 128 25.28 -9.15 4.99
CA LYS A 128 24.64 -9.09 3.66
C LYS A 128 23.89 -10.39 3.37
N LYS A 129 22.57 -10.38 3.53
CA LYS A 129 21.67 -11.28 2.80
C LYS A 129 21.26 -10.57 1.51
N ASN A 130 21.27 -11.30 0.39
CA ASN A 130 21.06 -10.85 -0.98
C ASN A 130 20.42 -9.44 -1.11
N ILE A 131 21.18 -8.52 -1.71
CA ILE A 131 21.04 -7.05 -1.76
C ILE A 131 19.61 -6.53 -2.06
N LYS A 132 18.75 -7.32 -2.70
CA LYS A 132 17.35 -6.96 -3.02
C LYS A 132 16.41 -6.90 -1.81
N ILE A 133 16.75 -7.55 -0.69
CA ILE A 133 15.87 -7.65 0.50
C ILE A 133 16.22 -6.58 1.56
N GLY A 134 17.51 -6.24 1.69
CA GLY A 134 18.01 -5.32 2.72
C GLY A 134 17.49 -3.88 2.61
N LEU A 135 17.35 -3.34 1.39
CA LEU A 135 16.82 -1.97 1.21
C LEU A 135 15.35 -1.84 1.62
N ARG A 136 14.55 -2.91 1.49
CA ARG A 136 13.12 -2.90 1.84
C ARG A 136 12.90 -3.04 3.34
N GLU A 137 13.71 -3.88 3.99
CA GLU A 137 13.75 -4.01 5.44
C GLU A 137 14.15 -2.68 6.11
N LEU A 138 15.17 -1.98 5.58
CA LEU A 138 15.59 -0.67 6.09
C LEU A 138 14.49 0.40 5.97
N LYS A 139 13.69 0.39 4.89
CA LYS A 139 12.55 1.31 4.73
C LYS A 139 11.41 1.02 5.70
N ILE A 140 11.10 -0.25 5.94
CA ILE A 140 10.10 -0.65 6.95
C ILE A 140 10.61 -0.31 8.36
N PHE A 141 11.91 -0.52 8.62
CA PHE A 141 12.55 -0.14 9.87
C PHE A 141 12.49 1.36 10.12
N ALA A 142 12.75 2.18 9.09
CA ALA A 142 12.65 3.65 9.13
C ALA A 142 11.21 4.12 9.37
N LEU A 143 10.22 3.49 8.73
CA LEU A 143 8.79 3.76 8.96
C LEU A 143 8.37 3.42 10.39
N ILE A 144 8.83 2.29 10.93
CA ILE A 144 8.57 1.92 12.32
C ILE A 144 9.27 2.90 13.27
N THR A 145 10.53 3.28 13.05
CA THR A 145 11.21 4.26 13.92
C THR A 145 10.56 5.65 13.86
N MET A 146 10.05 6.08 12.70
CA MET A 146 9.29 7.34 12.56
C MET A 146 7.96 7.33 13.34
N ILE A 147 7.30 6.18 13.46
CA ILE A 147 6.04 6.04 14.22
C ILE A 147 6.30 6.01 15.74
N TYR A 148 7.45 5.51 16.19
CA TYR A 148 7.80 5.41 17.61
C TYR A 148 8.53 6.65 18.17
N LEU A 149 8.78 7.69 17.35
CA LEU A 149 9.46 8.94 17.75
C LEU A 149 8.53 10.18 17.84
N PHE A 150 7.20 9.97 17.83
CA PHE A 150 6.18 10.94 18.26
C PHE A 150 5.34 10.33 19.38
#